data_AF-A0A662VHQ1-F1
#
_entry.id   AF-A0A662VHQ1-F1
#
_cell.length_a   1.000
_cell.length_b   1.000
_cell.length_c   1.000
_cell.angle_alpha   90.00
_cell.angle_beta   90.00
_cell.angle_gamma   90.00
#
_symmetry.space_group_name_H-M   'P 1'
#
loop_
_entity.id
_entity.type
_entity.pdbx_description
1 polymer ?
#
loop_
_entity_poly.entity_id
_entity_poly.type
_entity_poly.pdbx_seq_one_letter_code
_entity_poly.pdbx_strand_id
1 'polypeptide(L)'
;MIEFPLLLIAYFSTLGLVFTYFALKDKDLIKAIIFSTIQSISYALIYGTLLAPDILLVYLAVGFGIYPILLLYAVSKTRRYEKK
;
A
#
# COMPACT_ATOMS: atom_id res chain seq x y z
N MET A 1 25.51 1.30 13.82
CA MET A 1 24.73 0.06 13.65
C MET A 1 23.21 0.30 13.56
N ILE A 2 22.71 1.52 13.84
CA ILE A 2 21.29 1.91 13.68
C ILE A 2 21.03 2.52 12.29
N GLU A 3 22.08 3.04 11.63
CA GLU A 3 21.99 3.66 10.30
C GLU A 3 21.34 2.78 9.24
N PHE A 4 21.61 1.46 9.23
CA PHE A 4 21.11 0.57 8.21
C PHE A 4 19.58 0.37 8.26
N PRO A 5 18.98 0.03 9.42
CA PRO A 5 17.52 0.05 9.58
C PRO A 5 16.89 1.41 9.22
N LEU A 6 17.53 2.51 9.60
CA LEU A 6 17.01 3.86 9.32
C LEU A 6 16.95 4.16 7.82
N LEU A 7 18.02 3.84 7.09
CA LEU A 7 18.07 3.99 5.63
C LEU A 7 17.02 3.12 4.94
N LEU A 8 16.79 1.91 5.44
CA LEU A 8 15.79 1.00 4.89
C LEU A 8 14.36 1.52 5.09
N ILE A 9 14.06 2.04 6.29
CA ILE A 9 12.78 2.69 6.58
C ILE A 9 12.59 3.93 5.70
N ALA A 10 13.61 4.78 5.57
CA ALA A 10 13.55 5.97 4.72
C ALA A 10 13.27 5.59 3.26
N TYR A 11 13.97 4.58 2.75
CA TYR A 11 13.75 4.05 1.40
C TYR A 11 12.32 3.56 1.19
N PHE A 12 11.82 2.65 2.03
CA PHE A 12 10.45 2.14 1.89
C PHE A 12 9.38 3.22 2.12
N SER A 13 9.65 4.22 2.97
CA SER A 13 8.73 5.34 3.20
C SER A 13 8.63 6.23 1.95
N THR A 14 9.76 6.55 1.31
CA THR A 14 9.74 7.32 0.05
C THR A 14 9.06 6.54 -1.07
N LEU A 15 9.31 5.23 -1.17
CA LEU A 15 8.69 4.36 -2.14
C LEU A 15 7.17 4.26 -1.93
N GLY A 16 6.73 4.10 -0.68
CA GLY A 16 5.31 4.16 -0.30
C GLY A 16 4.64 5.49 -0.70
N LEU A 17 5.30 6.62 -0.43
CA LEU A 17 4.84 7.95 -0.83
C LEU A 17 4.66 8.10 -2.35
N VAL A 18 5.62 7.60 -3.12
CA VAL A 18 5.56 7.61 -4.59
C VAL A 18 4.35 6.81 -5.08
N PHE A 19 4.12 5.62 -4.53
CA PHE A 19 2.96 4.81 -4.89
C PHE A 19 1.63 5.45 -4.47
N THR A 20 1.57 6.09 -3.30
CA THR A 20 0.40 6.88 -2.90
C THR A 20 0.13 8.03 -3.86
N TYR A 21 1.17 8.73 -4.32
CA TYR A 21 1.02 9.80 -5.30
C TYR A 21 0.45 9.29 -6.63
N PHE A 22 0.94 8.15 -7.13
CA PHE A 22 0.38 7.52 -8.33
C PHE A 22 -1.07 7.08 -8.11
N ALA A 23 -1.38 6.45 -6.97
CA ALA A 23 -2.73 6.04 -6.63
C ALA A 23 -3.72 7.21 -6.65
N LEU A 24 -3.30 8.40 -6.22
CA LEU A 24 -4.15 9.60 -6.19
C LEU A 24 -4.32 10.27 -7.56
N LYS A 25 -3.34 10.10 -8.45
CA LYS A 25 -3.34 10.72 -9.79
C LYS A 25 -4.06 9.86 -10.83
N ASP A 26 -4.12 8.56 -10.62
CA ASP A 26 -4.72 7.62 -11.55
C ASP A 26 -6.25 7.73 -11.56
N LYS A 27 -6.80 7.93 -12.78
CA LYS A 27 -8.25 8.00 -13.00
C LYS A 27 -8.93 6.63 -13.05
N ASP A 28 -8.16 5.56 -13.25
CA ASP A 28 -8.65 4.18 -13.22
C ASP A 28 -8.57 3.68 -11.78
N LEU A 29 -9.74 3.48 -11.17
CA LEU A 29 -9.85 3.03 -9.79
C LEU A 29 -9.18 1.66 -9.57
N ILE A 30 -9.11 0.82 -10.59
CA ILE A 30 -8.41 -0.47 -10.49
C ILE A 30 -6.89 -0.25 -10.34
N LYS A 31 -6.32 0.68 -11.11
CA LYS A 31 -4.90 1.03 -10.98
C LYS A 31 -4.62 1.68 -9.63
N ALA A 32 -5.50 2.59 -9.19
CA ALA A 32 -5.38 3.22 -7.88
C ALA A 32 -5.38 2.18 -6.74
N ILE A 33 -6.24 1.16 -6.82
CA ILE A 33 -6.25 0.04 -5.86
C ILE A 33 -4.93 -0.73 -5.89
N ILE A 34 -4.40 -1.06 -7.06
CA ILE A 34 -3.11 -1.77 -7.19
C ILE A 34 -1.97 -0.95 -6.57
N PHE A 35 -1.93 0.36 -6.83
CA PHE A 35 -0.92 1.24 -6.24
C PHE A 35 -1.05 1.35 -4.72
N SER A 36 -2.28 1.40 -4.20
CA SER A 36 -2.56 1.34 -2.76
C SER A 36 -2.10 0.03 -2.12
N THR A 37 -2.32 -1.10 -2.80
CA THR A 37 -1.81 -2.42 -2.36
C THR A 37 -0.29 -2.44 -2.28
N ILE A 38 0.41 -1.92 -3.30
CA ILE A 38 1.88 -1.87 -3.32
C ILE A 38 2.41 -0.95 -2.21
N GLN A 39 1.73 0.18 -1.97
CA GLN A 39 2.03 1.03 -0.83
C GLN A 39 1.90 0.26 0.49
N SER A 40 0.82 -0.50 0.69
CA SER A 40 0.62 -1.31 1.90
C SER A 40 1.72 -2.36 2.12
N ILE A 41 2.24 -2.98 1.06
CA ILE A 41 3.40 -3.89 1.15
C ILE A 41 4.65 -3.13 1.62
N SER A 42 4.85 -1.90 1.13
CA SER A 42 5.99 -1.06 1.53
C SER A 42 5.95 -0.76 3.03
N TYR A 43 4.77 -0.51 3.60
CA TYR A 43 4.59 -0.35 5.04
C TYR A 43 4.78 -1.66 5.81
N ALA A 44 4.34 -2.80 5.27
CA ALA A 44 4.61 -4.11 5.88
C ALA A 44 6.12 -4.38 6.03
N LEU A 45 6.92 -4.00 5.02
CA LEU A 45 8.38 -4.09 5.08
C LEU A 45 8.97 -3.17 6.14
N ILE A 46 8.45 -1.94 6.29
CA ILE A 46 8.84 -1.02 7.38
C ILE A 46 8.58 -1.66 8.75
N TYR A 47 7.41 -2.26 8.96
CA TYR A 47 7.11 -2.94 10.23
C TYR A 47 8.04 -4.14 10.50
N GLY A 48 8.46 -4.84 9.44
CA GLY A 48 9.49 -5.88 9.54
C GLY A 48 10.83 -5.33 10.02
N THR A 49 11.24 -4.15 9.52
CA THR A 49 12.48 -3.49 9.98
C THR A 49 12.41 -2.98 11.41
N LEU A 50 11.21 -2.64 11.88
CA LEU A 50 10.93 -2.20 13.25
C LEU A 50 10.80 -3.37 14.25
N LEU A 51 10.95 -4.62 13.79
CA LEU A 51 10.73 -5.82 14.60
C LEU A 51 9.31 -5.88 15.19
N ALA A 52 8.31 -5.40 14.44
CA ALA A 52 6.90 -5.45 14.80
C ALA A 52 6.17 -6.53 13.96
N PRO A 53 6.32 -7.83 14.31
CA PRO A 53 5.79 -8.93 13.50
C PRO A 53 4.27 -9.06 13.58
N ASP A 54 3.67 -8.65 14.69
CA ASP A 54 2.22 -8.63 14.92
C ASP A 54 1.51 -7.73 13.90
N ILE A 55 1.95 -6.48 13.77
CA ILE A 55 1.36 -5.54 12.82
C ILE A 55 1.75 -5.84 11.38
N LEU A 56 2.95 -6.38 11.14
CA LEU A 56 3.38 -6.84 9.80
C LEU A 56 2.41 -7.87 9.23
N LEU A 57 2.07 -8.90 10.02
CA LEU A 57 1.18 -9.98 9.56
C LEU A 57 -0.24 -9.45 9.31
N VAL A 58 -0.72 -8.55 10.16
CA VAL A 58 -2.02 -7.88 9.96
C VAL A 58 -2.02 -7.05 8.68
N TYR A 59 -0.96 -6.29 8.41
CA TYR A 59 -0.86 -5.47 7.20
C TYR A 59 -0.79 -6.31 5.92
N LEU A 60 -0.11 -7.45 5.95
CA LEU A 60 -0.12 -8.38 4.82
C LEU A 60 -1.50 -9.02 4.61
N ALA A 61 -2.16 -9.47 5.67
CA ALA A 61 -3.48 -10.08 5.54
C ALA A 61 -4.55 -9.08 5.08
N VAL A 62 -4.59 -7.90 5.70
CA VAL A 62 -5.64 -6.90 5.47
C VAL A 62 -5.29 -5.98 4.31
N GLY A 63 -4.10 -5.38 4.30
CA GLY A 63 -3.68 -4.38 3.32
C GLY A 63 -3.37 -4.97 1.94
N PHE A 64 -2.80 -6.18 1.88
CA PHE A 64 -2.56 -6.88 0.61
C PHE A 64 -3.71 -7.81 0.20
N GLY A 65 -4.38 -8.44 1.17
CA GLY A 65 -5.46 -9.39 0.90
C GLY A 65 -6.84 -8.77 0.88
N ILE A 66 -7.42 -8.57 2.07
CA ILE A 66 -8.86 -8.30 2.24
C ILE A 66 -9.26 -6.96 1.62
N TYR A 67 -8.54 -5.89 1.94
CA TYR A 67 -8.88 -4.53 1.54
C TYR A 67 -8.95 -4.33 0.01
N PRO A 68 -7.93 -4.71 -0.79
CA PRO A 68 -8.00 -4.54 -2.22
C PRO A 68 -9.06 -5.42 -2.88
N ILE A 69 -9.32 -6.62 -2.35
CA ILE A 69 -10.41 -7.48 -2.86
C ILE A 69 -11.77 -6.81 -2.66
N LEU A 70 -12.01 -6.26 -1.47
CA LEU A 70 -13.26 -5.54 -1.17
C LEU A 70 -13.41 -4.29 -2.04
N LEU A 71 -12.33 -3.53 -2.24
CA LEU A 71 -12.34 -2.36 -3.12
C LEU A 71 -12.57 -2.75 -4.58
N LEU A 72 -11.93 -3.81 -5.08
CA LEU A 72 -12.17 -4.31 -6.43
C LEU A 72 -13.62 -4.76 -6.61
N TYR A 73 -14.20 -5.43 -5.61
CA TYR A 73 -15.61 -5.79 -5.62
C TYR A 73 -16.52 -4.55 -5.65
N ALA A 74 -16.25 -3.56 -4.81
CA ALA A 74 -17.00 -2.30 -4.80
C ALA A 74 -16.88 -1.56 -6.15
N VAL A 75 -15.68 -1.51 -6.74
CA VAL A 75 -15.44 -0.90 -8.07
C VAL A 75 -16.15 -1.67 -9.18
N SER A 76 -16.20 -3.01 -9.10
CA SER A 76 -16.93 -3.83 -10.08
C SER A 76 -18.44 -3.55 -10.11
N LYS A 77 -19.01 -3.13 -8.97
CA LYS A 77 -20.42 -2.71 -8.86
C LYS A 77 -20.63 -1.21 -9.06
N THR A 78 -19.57 -0.43 -9.21
CA THR A 78 -19.64 1.03 -9.38
C THR A 78 -18.94 1.44 -10.69
N ARG A 79 -18.70 2.75 -10.87
CA ARG A 79 -18.03 3.24 -12.09
C ARG A 79 -16.53 3.03 -11.95
N ARG A 80 -15.91 2.44 -12.97
CA ARG A 80 -14.46 2.17 -13.03
C ARG A 80 -13.57 3.42 -13.14
N TYR A 81 -14.12 4.50 -13.70
CA TYR A 81 -13.41 5.77 -13.85
C TYR A 81 -14.02 6.82 -12.94
N GLU A 82 -13.16 7.51 -12.21
CA GLU A 82 -13.56 8.69 -11.45
C GLU A 82 -13.99 9.80 -12.43
N LYS A 83 -15.26 10.22 -12.34
CA LYS A 83 -15.76 11.40 -13.07
C LYS A 83 -15.46 12.61 -12.20
N LYS A 84 -14.77 13.60 -12.78
CA LYS A 84 -14.59 14.93 -12.19
C LYS A 84 -15.91 15.55 -11.76
#